data_AF-A0A2N1NSW0-F1
#
_entry.id   AF-A0A2N1NSW0-F1
#
_cell.length_a   1.000
_cell.length_b   1.000
_cell.length_c   1.000
_cell.angle_alpha   90.00
_cell.angle_beta   90.00
_cell.angle_gamma   90.00
#
_symmetry.space_group_name_H-M   'P 1'
#
loop_
_entity.id
_entity.type
_entity.pdbx_description
1 polymer ?
#
loop_
_entity_poly.entity_id
_entity_poly.type
_entity_poly.pdbx_seq_one_letter_code
_entity_poly.pdbx_strand_id
1 'polypeptide(L)' 'MPNEFFIYRAALVKELKANNYKIKMTKLSTLAADSWSQEPPIIKSAYRKLARETERQYLNA' A
#
# COMPACT_ATOMS: atom_id res chain seq x y z
N MET A 1 8.80 -9.47 -5.40
CA MET A 1 8.62 -8.01 -5.49
C MET A 1 7.35 -7.63 -4.72
N PRO A 2 7.33 -6.53 -3.94
CA PRO A 2 6.12 -6.09 -3.27
C PRO A 2 5.06 -5.70 -4.31
N ASN A 3 3.90 -6.37 -4.25
CA ASN A 3 2.73 -6.08 -5.08
C ASN A 3 2.16 -4.69 -4.74
N GLU A 4 1.33 -4.10 -5.60
CA GLU A 4 0.72 -2.78 -5.37
C GLU A 4 0.02 -2.64 -4.01
N PHE A 5 -0.56 -3.73 -3.51
CA PHE A 5 -1.18 -3.82 -2.19
C PHE A 5 -0.18 -3.64 -1.02
N PHE A 6 1.04 -4.18 -1.15
CA PHE A 6 2.05 -4.03 -0.09
C PHE A 6 2.55 -2.60 0.02
N ILE A 7 2.70 -1.92 -1.13
CA ILE A 7 3.08 -0.50 -1.18
C ILE A 7 1.96 0.36 -0.57
N TYR A 8 0.71 0.10 -0.95
CA TYR A 8 -0.47 0.77 -0.37
C TYR A 8 -0.55 0.57 1.14
N ARG A 9 -0.42 -0.68 1.62
CA ARG A 9 -0.43 -0.98 3.05
C ARG A 9 0.69 -0.25 3.80
N ALA A 10 1.89 -0.17 3.23
CA ALA A 10 3.00 0.54 3.85
C ALA A 10 2.72 2.05 3.97
N ALA A 11 2.11 2.65 2.94
CA ALA A 11 1.66 4.04 2.97
C ALA A 11 0.60 4.25 4.06
N LEU A 12 -0.42 3.38 4.13
CA LEU A 12 -1.47 3.45 5.13
C LEU A 12 -0.92 3.33 6.58
N VAL A 13 0.01 2.40 6.81
CA VAL A 13 0.70 2.30 8.12
C VAL A 13 1.42 3.60 8.47
N LYS A 14 2.09 4.22 7.49
CA LYS A 14 2.84 5.46 7.69
C LYS A 14 1.90 6.62 8.03
N GLU A 15 0.78 6.75 7.33
CA GLU A 15 -0.25 7.76 7.63
C GLU A 15 -0.87 7.56 9.01
N LEU A 16 -1.22 6.32 9.36
CA LEU A 16 -1.79 6.01 10.68
C LEU A 16 -0.81 6.31 11.81
N LYS A 17 0.48 6.00 11.62
CA LYS A 17 1.53 6.37 12.57
C LYS A 17 1.71 7.89 12.68
N ALA A 18 1.66 8.61 11.56
CA ALA A 18 1.77 10.07 11.55
C ALA A 18 0.60 10.74 12.29
N ASN A 19 -0.59 10.14 12.21
CA ASN A 19 -1.78 10.57 12.95
C ASN A 19 -1.85 9.99 14.38
N ASN A 20 -0.77 9.38 14.87
CA ASN A 20 -0.64 8.81 16.21
C ASN A 20 -1.66 7.70 16.55
N TYR A 21 -2.23 7.05 15.54
CA TYR A 21 -3.14 5.92 15.74
C TYR A 21 -2.39 4.62 16.05
N LYS A 22 -2.57 4.11 17.27
CA LYS A 22 -2.06 2.79 17.68
C LYS A 22 -3.05 1.68 17.29
N ILE A 23 -3.13 1.37 16.00
CA ILE A 23 -3.98 0.27 15.50
C ILE A 23 -3.22 -1.05 15.61
N LYS A 24 -3.87 -2.09 16.16
CA LYS A 24 -3.33 -3.45 16.14
C LYS A 24 -3.11 -3.91 14.69
N MET A 25 -1.94 -4.47 14.39
CA MET A 25 -1.56 -4.96 13.05
C MET A 25 -2.61 -5.89 12.40
N THR A 26 -3.34 -6.66 13.20
CA THR A 26 -4.43 -7.52 12.73
C THR A 26 -5.59 -6.72 12.14
N LYS A 27 -6.04 -5.66 12.81
CA LYS A 27 -7.08 -4.75 12.28
C LYS A 27 -6.59 -3.96 11.09
N LEU A 28 -5.30 -3.61 11.06
CA LEU A 28 -4.72 -2.83 9.99
C LEU A 28 -4.69 -3.61 8.66
N SER A 29 -4.49 -4.93 8.72
CA SER A 29 -4.55 -5.78 7.52
C SER A 29 -5.96 -5.84 6.92
N THR A 30 -6.98 -5.98 7.77
CA THR A 30 -8.40 -5.93 7.35
C THR A 30 -8.76 -4.56 6.79
N LEU A 31 -8.43 -3.48 7.51
CA LEU A 31 -8.69 -2.11 7.07
C LEU A 31 -8.02 -1.80 5.73
N ALA A 32 -6.76 -2.21 5.55
CA ALA A 32 -6.05 -2.01 4.29
C ALA A 32 -6.73 -2.76 3.14
N ALA A 33 -7.23 -3.99 3.36
CA ALA A 33 -7.94 -4.76 2.35
C ALA A 33 -9.29 -4.11 1.99
N ASP A 34 -10.05 -3.66 3.00
CA ASP A 34 -11.33 -2.99 2.80
C ASP A 34 -11.17 -1.67 2.06
N SER A 35 -10.25 -0.80 2.52
CA SER A 35 -9.95 0.46 1.85
C SER A 35 -9.44 0.22 0.43
N TRP A 36 -8.51 -0.71 0.22
CA TRP A 36 -8.04 -1.06 -1.12
C TRP A 36 -9.17 -1.54 -2.04
N SER A 37 -10.14 -2.31 -1.54
CA SER A 37 -11.30 -2.74 -2.32
C SER A 37 -12.15 -1.54 -2.78
N GLN A 38 -12.39 -0.58 -1.89
CA GLN A 38 -13.18 0.63 -2.16
C GLN A 38 -12.43 1.72 -2.93
N GLU A 39 -11.10 1.64 -3.00
CA GLU A 39 -10.26 2.65 -3.64
C GLU A 39 -10.57 2.78 -5.14
N PRO A 40 -10.62 4.01 -5.68
CA PRO A 40 -10.94 4.22 -7.08
C PRO A 40 -9.86 3.64 -8.01
N PRO A 41 -10.23 3.26 -9.26
CA PRO A 41 -9.31 2.63 -10.20
C PRO A 41 -8.05 3.45 -10.49
N ILE A 42 -8.14 4.78 -10.44
CA ILE A 42 -7.01 5.68 -10.65
C ILE A 42 -5.92 5.50 -9.59
N ILE A 43 -6.30 5.31 -8.33
CA ILE A 43 -5.38 5.09 -7.22
C ILE A 43 -4.73 3.71 -7.35
N LYS A 44 -5.53 2.68 -7.64
CA LYS A 44 -5.03 1.32 -7.91
C LYS A 44 -4.01 1.31 -9.06
N SER A 45 -4.28 2.06 -10.13
CA SER A 45 -3.38 2.23 -11.26
C SER A 45 -2.07 2.94 -10.88
N ALA A 46 -2.13 3.98 -10.05
CA ALA A 46 -0.95 4.67 -9.54
C ALA A 46 -0.04 3.73 -8.73
N TYR A 47 -0.61 2.97 -7.79
CA TYR A 47 0.15 1.99 -7.01
C TYR A 47 0.68 0.83 -7.86
N ARG A 48 -0.04 0.43 -8.91
CA ARG A 48 0.44 -0.56 -9.89
C ARG A 48 1.63 -0.03 -10.69
N LYS A 49 1.63 1.25 -11.07
CA LYS A 49 2.80 1.89 -11.71
C LYS A 49 3.99 1.90 -10.76
N LEU A 50 3.79 2.26 -9.48
CA LEU A 50 4.84 2.23 -8.46
C LEU A 50 5.43 0.82 -8.24
N ALA A 51 4.57 -0.21 -8.22
CA ALA A 51 5.03 -1.60 -8.11
C ALA A 51 5.89 -2.00 -9.30
N ARG A 52 5.49 -1.65 -10.52
CA ARG A 52 6.27 -1.88 -11.74
C ARG A 52 7.58 -1.11 -11.77
N GLU A 53 7.58 0.14 -11.31
CA GLU A 53 8.79 0.97 -11.19
C GLU A 53 9.79 0.31 -10.24
N THR A 54 9.32 -0.12 -9.08
CA THR A 54 10.13 -0.79 -8.05
C THR A 54 10.70 -2.10 -8.57
N GLU A 55 9.89 -2.91 -9.26
CA GLU A 55 10.33 -4.14 -9.91
C GLU A 55 11.39 -3.88 -10.98
N ARG A 56 11.17 -2.86 -11.83
CA ARG A 56 12.15 -2.43 -12.82
C ARG A 56 13.46 -2.00 -12.17
N GLN A 57 13.42 -1.20 -11.10
CA GLN A 57 14.64 -0.77 -10.41
C GLN A 57 15.39 -1.95 -9.80
N TYR A 58 14.68 -2.89 -9.16
CA TYR A 58 15.32 -4.08 -8.60
C TYR A 58 15.92 -5.00 -9.67
N LEU A 59 15.28 -5.14 -10.84
CA LEU A 59 15.81 -5.95 -11.94
C LEU A 59 17.00 -5.30 -12.66
N ASN A 60 17.18 -3.98 -12.53
CA ASN A 60 18.31 -3.23 -13.09
C ASN A 60 19.38 -2.88 -12.02
N ALA A 61 19.26 -3.42 -10.80
CA ALA A 61 20.18 -3.18 -9.68
C ALA A 61 21.15 -4.36 -9.48
#